data_AF-A0A3A6N8V2-F1
#
_entry.id   AF-A0A3A6N8V2-F1
#
_cell.length_a   1.000
_cell.length_b   1.000
_cell.length_c   1.000
_cell.angle_alpha   90.00
_cell.angle_beta   90.00
_cell.angle_gamma   90.00
#
_symmetry.space_group_name_H-M   'P 1'
#
loop_
_entity.id
_entity.type
_entity.pdbx_description
1 polymer ?
#
loop_
_entity_poly.entity_id
_entity_poly.type
_entity_poly.pdbx_seq_one_letter_code
_entity_poly.pdbx_strand_id
1 'polypeptide(L)'
;MAIKQKQTEQKSKLMEVITTEYKWENLLLGILATLSGALALMIISGNSLLQINSNFPVLGQGNNGIIFAWVLFAISIFGLVLVIYPFFLPAIPELKKISWPSFPKFVDHAVRTLIFLFLLTGIILLFNYLITLIITGANLWPLKSDGISSRPILDMKMPSSLT
;
A
#
# COMPACT_ATOMS: atom_id res chain seq x y z
N MET A 1 43.92 29.07 -33.69
CA MET A 1 44.20 28.17 -32.55
C MET A 1 42.90 27.48 -32.16
N ALA A 2 42.85 26.15 -32.21
CA ALA A 2 41.68 25.37 -31.81
C ALA A 2 41.68 25.23 -30.28
N ILE A 3 40.68 25.80 -29.62
CA ILE A 3 40.47 25.63 -28.18
C ILE A 3 39.77 24.28 -28.00
N LYS A 4 40.52 23.26 -27.58
CA LYS A 4 39.95 21.98 -27.15
C LYS A 4 39.06 22.23 -25.93
N GLN A 5 37.74 22.14 -26.10
CA GLN A 5 36.79 22.07 -24.99
C GLN A 5 37.02 20.75 -24.24
N LYS A 6 37.57 20.87 -23.04
CA LYS A 6 37.76 19.76 -22.11
C LYS A 6 36.37 19.35 -21.61
N GLN A 7 35.87 18.20 -22.07
CA GLN A 7 34.68 17.55 -21.51
C GLN A 7 34.94 17.31 -20.02
N THR A 8 34.39 18.18 -19.19
CA THR A 8 34.33 17.98 -17.74
C THR A 8 33.17 17.03 -17.53
N GLU A 9 33.49 15.78 -17.22
CA GLU A 9 32.50 14.75 -16.87
C GLU A 9 31.57 15.32 -15.80
N GLN A 10 30.27 15.34 -16.12
CA GLN A 10 29.20 15.63 -15.17
C GLN A 10 29.14 14.48 -14.17
N LYS A 11 30.09 14.44 -13.23
CA LYS A 11 30.00 13.54 -12.08
C LYS A 11 28.70 13.93 -11.35
N SER A 12 27.76 12.99 -11.23
CA SER A 12 26.47 13.21 -10.58
C SER A 12 26.69 13.92 -9.25
N LYS A 13 26.21 15.17 -9.12
CA LYS A 13 26.27 15.94 -7.86
C LYS A 13 25.70 15.14 -6.68
N LEU A 14 24.78 14.23 -6.94
CA LEU A 14 24.24 13.28 -5.97
C LEU A 14 25.30 12.31 -5.42
N MET A 15 26.20 11.80 -6.26
CA MET A 15 27.26 10.88 -5.84
C MET A 15 28.34 11.60 -5.02
N GLU A 16 28.63 12.86 -5.37
CA GLU A 16 29.53 13.71 -4.60
C GLU A 16 28.92 14.10 -3.24
N VAL A 17 27.65 14.47 -3.20
CA VAL A 17 26.93 14.77 -1.94
C VAL A 17 26.82 13.54 -1.03
N ILE A 18 26.52 12.35 -1.58
CA ILE A 18 26.43 11.11 -0.80
C ILE A 18 27.81 10.68 -0.25
N THR A 19 28.89 10.88 -1.00
CA THR A 19 30.21 10.37 -0.59
C THR A 19 31.01 11.36 0.27
N THR A 20 30.81 12.67 0.07
CA THR A 20 31.63 13.71 0.72
C THR A 20 30.92 14.38 1.89
N GLU A 21 29.59 14.40 1.91
CA GLU A 21 28.78 15.09 2.92
C GLU A 21 28.09 14.12 3.89
N TYR A 22 27.89 12.87 3.47
CA TYR A 22 27.17 11.89 4.25
C TYR A 22 28.13 11.03 5.09
N LYS A 23 28.03 11.14 6.42
CA LYS A 23 28.72 10.22 7.33
C LYS A 23 28.18 8.82 7.06
N TRP A 24 29.01 7.92 6.52
CA TRP A 24 28.67 6.50 6.30
C TRP A 24 28.06 5.84 7.55
N GLU A 25 28.46 6.29 8.73
CA GLU A 25 27.88 5.93 10.03
C GLU A 25 26.38 6.19 10.11
N ASN A 26 25.89 7.34 9.64
CA ASN A 26 24.47 7.67 9.64
C ASN A 26 23.69 6.79 8.66
N LEU A 27 24.28 6.48 7.51
CA LEU A 27 23.63 5.61 6.51
C LEU A 27 23.49 4.18 7.05
N LEU A 28 24.55 3.67 7.69
CA LEU A 28 24.53 2.37 8.37
C LEU A 28 23.48 2.35 9.49
N LEU A 29 23.45 3.38 10.33
CA LEU A 29 22.45 3.54 11.40
C LEU A 29 21.03 3.57 10.84
N GLY A 30 20.81 4.18 9.67
CA GLY A 30 19.50 4.24 9.02
C GLY A 30 19.02 2.87 8.56
N ILE A 31 19.90 2.08 7.95
CA ILE A 31 19.60 0.69 7.54
C ILE A 31 19.32 -0.16 8.78
N LEU A 32 20.16 -0.07 9.82
CA LEU A 32 19.96 -0.80 11.08
C LEU A 32 18.64 -0.41 11.76
N ALA A 33 18.33 0.89 11.83
CA ALA A 33 17.09 1.39 12.40
C ALA A 33 15.87 0.87 11.61
N THR A 34 15.93 0.87 10.29
CA THR A 34 14.85 0.39 9.41
C THR A 34 14.61 -1.11 9.61
N LEU A 35 15.68 -1.92 9.59
CA LEU A 35 15.58 -3.37 9.81
C LEU A 35 15.06 -3.69 11.22
N SER A 36 15.60 -3.01 12.23
CA SER A 36 15.17 -3.15 13.62
C SER A 36 13.69 -2.80 13.79
N GLY A 37 13.23 -1.72 13.16
CA GLY A 37 11.82 -1.31 13.19
C GLY A 37 10.91 -2.29 12.49
N ALA A 38 11.33 -2.82 11.33
CA ALA A 38 10.59 -3.87 10.61
C ALA A 38 10.44 -5.13 11.47
N LEU A 39 11.53 -5.61 12.09
CA LEU A 39 11.52 -6.77 12.98
C LEU A 39 10.62 -6.53 14.20
N ALA A 40 10.70 -5.35 14.82
CA ALA A 40 9.85 -5.00 15.94
C ALA A 40 8.36 -4.99 15.58
N LEU A 41 7.99 -4.41 14.43
CA LEU A 41 6.61 -4.40 13.94
C LEU A 41 6.11 -5.81 13.60
N MET A 42 6.95 -6.68 13.04
CA MET A 42 6.57 -8.07 12.76
C MET A 42 6.24 -8.84 14.06
N ILE A 43 7.00 -8.61 15.13
CA ILE A 43 6.73 -9.20 16.45
C ILE A 43 5.45 -8.61 17.06
N ILE A 44 5.28 -7.28 17.01
CA ILE A 44 4.08 -6.60 17.54
C ILE A 44 2.81 -7.04 16.80
N SER A 45 2.90 -7.21 15.47
CA SER A 45 1.76 -7.61 14.63
C SER A 45 1.35 -9.08 14.81
N GLY A 46 2.13 -9.90 15.53
CA GLY A 46 1.83 -11.31 15.73
C GLY A 46 1.87 -12.15 14.45
N ASN A 47 2.68 -11.74 13.47
CA ASN A 47 2.80 -12.44 12.19
C ASN A 47 3.35 -13.87 12.40
N SER A 48 2.82 -14.86 11.68
CA SER A 48 3.28 -16.26 11.73
C SER A 48 4.74 -16.46 11.31
N LEU A 49 5.30 -15.51 10.57
CA LEU A 49 6.69 -15.55 10.09
C LEU A 49 7.73 -15.28 11.18
N LEU A 50 7.39 -14.53 12.23
CA LEU A 50 8.35 -14.05 13.24
C LEU A 50 7.71 -14.06 14.62
N GLN A 51 7.79 -15.21 15.28
CA GLN A 51 7.33 -15.41 16.65
C GLN A 51 8.51 -15.73 17.56
N ILE A 52 8.49 -15.17 18.76
CA ILE A 52 9.49 -15.48 19.79
C ILE A 52 9.12 -16.84 20.37
N ASN A 53 10.05 -17.80 20.27
CA ASN A 53 9.86 -19.13 20.85
C ASN A 53 9.68 -19.03 22.37
N SER A 54 8.69 -19.73 22.93
CA SER A 54 8.39 -19.74 24.37
C SER A 54 9.55 -20.22 25.25
N ASN A 55 10.44 -21.04 24.68
CA ASN A 55 11.64 -21.55 25.35
C ASN A 55 12.82 -20.57 25.26
N PHE A 56 12.68 -19.43 24.57
CA PHE A 56 13.74 -18.44 24.45
C PHE A 56 13.95 -17.74 25.80
N PRO A 57 15.18 -17.73 26.34
CA PRO A 57 15.47 -17.11 27.62
C PRO A 57 14.99 -15.66 27.69
N VAL A 58 14.28 -15.31 28.78
CA VAL A 58 13.76 -13.96 29.10
C VAL A 58 12.66 -13.44 28.17
N LEU A 59 12.81 -13.53 26.85
CA LEU A 59 11.87 -12.98 25.86
C LEU A 59 10.68 -13.91 25.58
N GLY A 60 10.85 -15.22 25.72
CA GLY A 60 9.78 -16.21 25.50
C GLY A 60 8.81 -16.37 26.67
N GLN A 61 9.10 -15.74 27.81
CA GLN A 61 8.29 -15.86 29.02
C GLN A 61 7.26 -14.73 29.10
N GLY A 62 5.97 -15.11 29.13
CA GLY A 62 4.86 -14.17 29.31
C GLY A 62 4.84 -13.07 28.25
N ASN A 63 4.63 -11.82 28.70
CA ASN A 63 4.51 -10.66 27.83
C ASN A 63 5.86 -9.99 27.47
N ASN A 64 6.98 -10.58 27.90
CA ASN A 64 8.32 -9.96 27.80
C ASN A 64 8.76 -9.74 26.36
N GLY A 65 8.41 -10.66 25.44
CA GLY A 65 8.72 -10.54 24.02
C GLY A 65 8.05 -9.32 23.36
N ILE A 66 6.83 -9.01 23.77
CA ILE A 66 6.08 -7.84 23.29
C ILE A 66 6.69 -6.55 23.86
N ILE A 67 7.03 -6.54 25.15
CA ILE A 67 7.70 -5.40 25.80
C ILE A 67 9.03 -5.09 25.11
N PHE A 68 9.84 -6.12 24.83
CA PHE A 68 11.08 -5.98 24.08
C PHE A 68 10.85 -5.39 22.69
N ALA A 69 9.84 -5.86 21.95
CA ALA A 69 9.54 -5.34 20.62
C ALA A 69 9.15 -3.86 20.66
N TRP A 70 8.39 -3.41 21.65
CA TRP A 70 8.07 -1.98 21.81
C TRP A 70 9.29 -1.12 22.14
N VAL A 71 10.20 -1.61 22.99
CA VAL A 71 11.46 -0.92 23.29
C VAL A 71 12.35 -0.84 22.05
N LEU A 72 12.49 -1.95 21.33
CA LEU A 72 13.26 -2.03 20.09
C LEU A 72 12.68 -1.08 19.03
N PHE A 73 11.36 -1.02 18.90
CA PHE A 73 10.65 -0.11 17.99
C PHE A 73 10.90 1.35 18.35
N ALA A 74 10.82 1.71 19.64
CA ALA A 74 11.09 3.07 20.08
C ALA A 74 12.53 3.50 19.72
N ILE A 75 13.53 2.66 20.02
CA ILE A 75 14.94 2.94 19.70
C ILE A 75 15.15 3.03 18.18
N SER A 76 14.49 2.18 17.40
CA SER A 76 14.50 2.25 15.93
C SER A 76 13.98 3.59 15.43
N ILE A 77 12.84 4.08 15.93
CA ILE A 77 12.29 5.40 15.56
C ILE A 77 13.31 6.50 15.88
N PHE A 78 13.91 6.49 17.07
CA PHE A 78 14.92 7.48 17.43
C PHE A 78 16.13 7.44 16.50
N GLY A 79 16.63 6.25 16.16
CA GLY A 79 17.72 6.09 15.20
C GLY A 79 17.36 6.60 13.80
N LEU A 80 16.14 6.31 13.35
CA LEU A 80 15.63 6.73 12.05
C LEU A 80 15.50 8.26 11.98
N VAL A 81 14.94 8.89 13.03
CA VAL A 81 14.86 10.36 13.14
C VAL A 81 16.24 11.00 13.12
N LEU A 82 17.21 10.45 13.86
CA LEU A 82 18.58 11.00 13.92
C LEU A 82 19.27 10.97 12.56
N VAL A 83 19.03 9.91 11.78
CA VAL A 83 19.58 9.76 10.43
C VAL A 83 18.86 10.65 9.42
N ILE A 84 17.55 10.83 9.55
CA ILE A 84 16.76 11.65 8.64
C ILE A 84 16.94 13.15 8.90
N TYR A 85 17.12 13.55 10.16
CA TYR A 85 17.24 14.95 10.60
C TYR A 85 18.21 15.81 9.77
N PRO A 86 19.47 15.38 9.48
CA PRO A 86 20.40 16.18 8.69
C PRO A 86 19.96 16.41 7.24
N PHE A 87 19.05 15.61 6.67
CA PHE A 87 18.50 15.86 5.33
C PHE A 87 17.46 16.98 5.32
N PHE A 88 16.67 17.10 6.39
CA PHE A 88 15.64 18.13 6.46
C PHE A 88 16.20 19.52 6.75
N LEU A 89 17.29 19.62 7.52
CA LEU A 89 17.94 20.89 7.82
C LEU A 89 18.26 21.76 6.56
N PRO A 90 18.93 21.24 5.52
CA PRO A 90 19.16 21.98 4.28
C PRO A 90 17.91 22.10 3.39
N ALA A 91 16.95 21.18 3.50
CA ALA A 91 15.72 21.22 2.72
C ALA A 91 14.76 22.33 3.19
N ILE A 92 14.68 22.62 4.49
CA ILE A 92 13.79 23.67 5.06
C ILE A 92 13.97 25.05 4.39
N PRO A 93 15.20 25.62 4.25
CA PRO A 93 15.36 26.90 3.57
C PRO A 93 15.04 26.83 2.07
N GLU A 94 15.16 25.67 1.43
CA GLU A 94 14.73 25.48 0.03
C GLU A 94 13.20 25.46 -0.10
N LEU A 95 12.50 24.78 0.83
CA LEU A 95 11.03 24.78 0.88
C LEU A 95 10.44 26.18 1.06
N LYS A 96 11.17 27.08 1.75
CA LYS A 96 10.78 28.49 1.90
C LYS A 96 10.90 29.29 0.60
N LYS A 97 11.73 28.84 -0.35
CA LYS A 97 11.87 29.49 -1.67
C LYS A 97 10.76 29.07 -2.64
N ILE A 98 9.99 28.03 -2.31
CA ILE A 98 8.87 27.58 -3.13
C ILE A 98 7.77 28.64 -3.09
N SER A 99 7.37 29.13 -4.26
CA SER A 99 6.22 30.01 -4.42
C SER A 99 4.93 29.22 -4.27
N TRP A 100 4.48 29.04 -3.02
CA TRP A 100 3.23 28.35 -2.74
C TRP A 100 2.05 29.08 -3.39
N PRO A 101 1.11 28.33 -4.02
CA PRO A 101 -0.10 28.93 -4.55
C PRO A 101 -0.89 29.56 -3.40
N SER A 102 -1.39 30.78 -3.63
CA SER A 102 -2.31 31.44 -2.72
C SER A 102 -3.52 30.54 -2.46
N PHE A 103 -4.01 30.52 -1.21
CA PHE A 103 -5.20 29.74 -0.80
C PHE A 103 -6.37 29.76 -1.80
N PRO A 104 -6.80 30.89 -2.38
CA PRO A 104 -7.90 30.90 -3.37
C PRO A 104 -7.57 30.12 -4.66
N LYS A 105 -6.32 30.17 -5.15
CA LYS A 105 -5.88 29.39 -6.33
C LYS A 105 -5.82 27.90 -6.02
N PHE A 106 -5.42 27.53 -4.80
CA PHE A 106 -5.46 26.14 -4.36
C PHE A 106 -6.89 25.60 -4.36
N VAL A 107 -7.84 26.36 -3.81
CA VAL A 107 -9.26 25.97 -3.79
C VAL A 107 -9.83 25.84 -5.20
N ASP A 108 -9.52 26.77 -6.11
CA ASP A 108 -9.97 26.69 -7.52
C ASP A 108 -9.51 25.39 -8.20
N HIS A 109 -8.24 25.04 -8.06
CA HIS A 109 -7.70 23.80 -8.61
C HIS A 109 -8.28 22.55 -7.92
N ALA A 110 -8.46 22.58 -6.60
CA ALA A 110 -9.04 21.47 -5.84
C ALA A 110 -10.49 21.22 -6.26
N VAL A 111 -11.31 22.26 -6.37
CA VAL A 111 -12.71 22.18 -6.81
C VAL A 111 -12.81 21.66 -8.23
N ARG A 112 -12.00 22.18 -9.16
CA ARG A 112 -11.97 21.68 -10.55
C ARG A 112 -11.64 20.19 -10.61
N THR A 113 -10.69 19.74 -9.79
CA THR A 113 -10.28 18.33 -9.72
C THR A 113 -11.38 17.46 -9.12
N LEU A 114 -12.05 17.92 -8.06
CA LEU A 114 -13.19 17.22 -7.47
C LEU A 114 -14.36 17.09 -8.44
N ILE A 115 -14.70 18.15 -9.17
CA ILE A 115 -15.76 18.10 -10.19
C ILE A 115 -15.42 17.06 -11.26
N PHE A 116 -14.18 17.05 -11.75
CA PHE A 116 -13.73 16.04 -12.71
C PHE A 116 -13.82 14.62 -12.14
N LEU A 117 -13.37 14.42 -10.89
CA LEU A 117 -13.45 13.15 -10.19
C LEU A 117 -14.90 12.65 -10.10
N PHE A 118 -15.82 13.49 -9.63
CA PHE A 118 -17.23 13.13 -9.50
C PHE A 118 -17.88 12.83 -10.85
N LEU A 119 -17.54 13.58 -11.89
CA LEU A 119 -18.03 13.33 -13.25
C LEU A 119 -17.56 11.97 -13.75
N LEU A 120 -16.26 11.67 -13.63
CA LEU A 120 -15.68 10.39 -14.04
C LEU A 120 -16.28 9.23 -13.25
N THR A 121 -16.35 9.35 -11.93
CA THR A 121 -16.98 8.35 -11.06
C THR A 121 -18.45 8.15 -11.43
N GLY A 122 -19.19 9.22 -11.70
CA GLY A 122 -20.59 9.16 -12.13
C GLY A 122 -20.76 8.40 -13.44
N ILE A 123 -19.90 8.64 -14.44
CA ILE A 123 -19.90 7.89 -15.70
C ILE A 123 -19.63 6.40 -15.47
N ILE A 124 -18.62 6.07 -14.66
CA ILE A 124 -18.28 4.67 -14.35
C ILE A 124 -19.44 3.98 -13.64
N LEU A 125 -20.06 4.64 -12.66
CA LEU A 125 -21.23 4.10 -11.94
C LEU A 125 -22.44 3.93 -12.86
N LEU A 126 -22.67 4.87 -13.78
CA LEU A 126 -23.75 4.76 -14.77
C LEU A 126 -23.54 3.55 -15.67
N PHE A 127 -22.33 3.36 -16.21
CA PHE A 127 -22.02 2.17 -17.02
C PHE A 127 -22.15 0.89 -16.20
N ASN A 128 -21.65 0.86 -14.97
CA ASN A 128 -21.80 -0.30 -14.09
C ASN A 128 -23.28 -0.64 -13.83
N TYR A 129 -24.12 0.38 -13.61
CA TYR A 129 -25.56 0.21 -13.44
C TYR A 129 -26.22 -0.34 -14.71
N LEU A 130 -25.93 0.25 -15.87
CA LEU A 130 -26.48 -0.18 -17.16
C LEU A 130 -26.07 -1.61 -17.52
N ILE A 131 -24.80 -1.96 -17.33
CA ILE A 131 -24.30 -3.32 -17.55
C ILE A 131 -25.00 -4.30 -16.62
N THR A 132 -25.13 -3.96 -15.34
CA THR A 132 -25.85 -4.80 -14.37
C THR A 132 -27.32 -4.94 -14.75
N LEU A 133 -27.99 -3.87 -15.17
CA LEU A 133 -29.38 -3.92 -15.63
C LEU A 133 -29.54 -4.81 -16.86
N ILE A 134 -28.61 -4.77 -17.81
CA ILE A 134 -28.66 -5.62 -19.00
C ILE A 134 -28.41 -7.08 -18.62
N ILE A 135 -27.37 -7.37 -17.82
CA ILE A 135 -27.03 -8.75 -17.45
C ILE A 135 -28.10 -9.34 -16.52
N THR A 136 -28.47 -8.65 -15.45
CA THR A 136 -29.49 -9.11 -14.49
C THR A 136 -30.90 -9.04 -15.05
N GLY A 137 -31.23 -8.02 -15.84
CA GLY A 137 -32.52 -7.90 -16.52
C GLY A 137 -32.70 -8.93 -17.64
N ALA A 138 -31.63 -9.29 -18.37
CA ALA A 138 -31.64 -10.42 -19.29
C ALA A 138 -31.78 -11.77 -18.55
N ASN A 139 -31.23 -11.89 -17.35
CA ASN A 139 -31.35 -13.10 -16.52
C ASN A 139 -32.70 -13.22 -15.78
N LEU A 140 -33.60 -12.21 -15.85
CA LEU A 140 -34.96 -12.26 -15.29
C LEU A 140 -36.04 -12.69 -16.32
N TRP A 141 -35.65 -13.00 -17.55
CA TRP A 141 -36.47 -13.69 -18.54
C TRP A 141 -35.67 -14.86 -19.12
N PRO A 142 -35.78 -16.07 -18.51
CA PRO A 142 -37.01 -16.85 -18.42
C PRO A 142 -37.22 -17.50 -17.04
N LEU A 143 -37.72 -16.75 -16.06
CA LEU A 143 -38.29 -17.33 -14.83
C LEU A 143 -39.72 -16.84 -14.57
N LYS A 144 -40.50 -16.66 -15.64
CA LYS A 144 -41.94 -16.38 -15.53
C LYS A 144 -42.73 -17.06 -16.65
N SER A 145 -43.63 -17.94 -16.20
CA SER A 145 -44.34 -19.05 -16.89
C SER A 145 -43.38 -20.17 -17.28
N ASP A 146 -43.43 -21.34 -16.67
CA ASP A 146 -44.59 -22.23 -16.77
C ASP A 146 -44.93 -22.89 -15.42
N GLY A 147 -45.95 -22.36 -14.77
CA GLY A 147 -46.75 -23.12 -13.82
C GLY A 147 -47.98 -23.63 -14.55
N ILE A 148 -48.21 -24.95 -14.46
CA ILE A 148 -49.42 -25.71 -14.81
C ILE A 148 -49.45 -26.26 -16.25
N SER A 149 -48.90 -27.46 -16.42
CA SER A 149 -49.74 -28.55 -16.94
C SER A 149 -49.48 -29.81 -16.15
N SER A 150 -50.45 -30.15 -15.31
CA SER A 150 -50.62 -31.47 -14.74
C SER A 150 -50.57 -32.50 -15.86
N ARG A 151 -49.59 -33.41 -15.84
CA ARG A 151 -49.69 -34.66 -16.60
C ARG A 151 -49.36 -35.84 -15.67
N PRO A 152 -50.19 -36.89 -15.74
CA PRO A 152 -50.29 -37.91 -14.70
C PRO A 152 -49.05 -38.81 -14.68
N ILE A 153 -48.74 -39.25 -13.47
CA ILE A 153 -47.91 -40.42 -13.19
C ILE A 153 -48.57 -41.62 -13.89
N LEU A 154 -48.14 -41.91 -15.12
CA LEU A 154 -48.41 -43.16 -15.79
C LEU A 154 -47.20 -44.07 -15.58
N ASP A 155 -47.30 -44.83 -14.49
CA ASP A 155 -47.32 -46.29 -14.59
C ASP A 155 -46.31 -46.89 -15.59
N MET A 156 -45.03 -46.93 -15.20
CA MET A 156 -44.07 -47.83 -15.82
C MET A 156 -43.67 -48.89 -14.81
N LYS A 157 -44.48 -49.95 -14.85
CA LYS A 157 -44.33 -51.27 -14.24
C LYS A 157 -42.88 -51.76 -14.35
N MET A 158 -42.24 -51.97 -13.19
CA MET A 158 -40.99 -52.73 -13.09
C MET A 158 -41.21 -54.16 -13.60
N PRO A 159 -40.37 -54.70 -14.52
CA PRO A 159 -40.31 -56.13 -14.72
C PRO A 159 -39.61 -56.79 -13.53
N SER A 160 -40.42 -57.47 -12.72
CA SER A 160 -40.01 -58.46 -11.74
C SER A 160 -39.13 -59.54 -12.40
N SER A 161 -38.00 -59.81 -11.76
CA SER A 161 -37.23 -61.07 -11.73
C SER A 161 -37.68 -62.20 -12.67
N LEU A 162 -36.74 -62.77 -13.42
CA LEU A 162 -36.63 -64.20 -13.67
C LEU A 162 -35.22 -64.53 -14.20
N THR A 163 -34.54 -65.42 -13.46
CA THR A 163 -33.32 -66.22 -13.76
C THR A 163 -31.99 -65.51 -14.01
#